data_AF-A0A7J0AIP2-F1
#
_entry.id   AF-A0A7J0AIP2-F1
#
_cell.length_a   1.000
_cell.length_b   1.000
_cell.length_c   1.000
_cell.angle_alpha   90.00
_cell.angle_beta   90.00
_cell.angle_gamma   90.00
#
_symmetry.space_group_name_H-M   'P 1'
#
loop_
_entity.id
_entity.type
_entity.pdbx_description
1 polymer ?
#
loop_
_entity_poly.entity_id
_entity_poly.type
_entity_poly.pdbx_seq_one_letter_code
_entity_poly.pdbx_strand_id
1 'polypeptide(L)'
;MKKLVTLLLVLFAFAPLQAKIHFTDLPDTLQVDLDTKYAVHWSVAFTPIVSQGSATMELLEPMFNAVRLINESENFQLTANSLLYEQSNCTMEQIVKVGEYLHQTPLPSPYEWFLGLQNDDDTIVFGIKDTTETFLANVAEASIHIEPLYGNIPVVGFRLDNGEPTEITKAFKDFTQRNLFKAIATEINGDFIMAPTLNNVIEGGAIEATSMSVPLINKLFLRDIEPEIEEVVIMDE
;
A
#
# COMPACT_ATOMS: atom_id res chain seq x y z
N MET A 1 -40.44 -12.90 0.88
CA MET A 1 -39.36 -12.13 1.54
C MET A 1 -38.10 -12.28 0.70
N LYS A 2 -37.81 -11.32 -0.17
CA LYS A 2 -36.58 -11.29 -0.96
C LYS A 2 -35.54 -10.53 -0.13
N LYS A 3 -34.53 -11.23 0.40
CA LYS A 3 -33.36 -10.58 1.01
C LYS A 3 -32.48 -10.09 -0.13
N LEU A 4 -32.52 -8.79 -0.36
CA LEU A 4 -31.56 -8.06 -1.18
C LEU A 4 -30.25 -8.11 -0.38
N VAL A 5 -29.28 -8.91 -0.82
CA VAL A 5 -27.90 -8.82 -0.31
C VAL A 5 -27.31 -7.59 -0.99
N THR A 6 -27.32 -6.47 -0.28
CA THR A 6 -26.61 -5.26 -0.69
C THR A 6 -25.13 -5.54 -0.52
N LEU A 7 -24.47 -5.97 -1.60
CA LEU A 7 -23.01 -6.00 -1.70
C LEU A 7 -22.57 -4.53 -1.76
N LEU A 8 -22.26 -3.94 -0.60
CA LEU A 8 -21.69 -2.60 -0.54
C LEU A 8 -20.20 -2.72 -0.90
N LEU A 9 -19.90 -2.64 -2.20
CA LEU A 9 -18.56 -2.32 -2.67
C LEU A 9 -18.25 -0.91 -2.14
N VAL A 10 -17.45 -0.82 -1.08
CA VAL A 10 -16.83 0.45 -0.69
C VAL A 10 -15.74 0.71 -1.72
N LEU A 11 -16.14 1.22 -2.88
CA LEU A 11 -15.26 1.95 -3.77
C LEU A 11 -14.63 3.03 -2.90
N PHE A 12 -13.34 2.86 -2.60
CA PHE A 12 -12.59 3.97 -2.07
C PHE A 12 -12.68 5.09 -3.11
N ALA A 13 -13.41 6.14 -2.77
CA ALA A 13 -13.27 7.42 -3.44
C ALA A 13 -11.89 7.99 -3.04
N PHE A 14 -10.82 7.34 -3.48
CA PHE A 14 -9.56 8.00 -3.71
C PHE A 14 -9.88 9.06 -4.76
N ALA A 15 -9.84 10.33 -4.38
CA ALA A 15 -9.66 11.34 -5.40
C ALA A 15 -8.33 11.00 -6.06
N PRO A 16 -8.28 10.64 -7.36
CA PRO A 16 -7.02 10.51 -8.04
C PRO A 16 -6.40 11.91 -7.99
N LEU A 17 -5.28 12.07 -7.29
CA LEU A 17 -4.39 13.17 -7.64
C LEU A 17 -3.96 12.83 -9.07
N GLN A 18 -4.59 13.50 -10.03
CA GLN A 18 -4.53 13.15 -11.45
C GLN A 18 -3.10 13.36 -11.99
N ALA A 19 -2.21 12.39 -11.77
CA ALA A 19 -1.19 12.10 -12.75
C ALA A 19 -1.94 11.54 -13.98
N LYS A 20 -1.79 12.21 -15.11
CA LYS A 20 -2.38 11.85 -16.40
C LYS A 20 -1.67 10.60 -16.89
N ILE A 21 -2.08 9.42 -16.44
CA ILE A 21 -1.48 8.16 -16.89
C ILE A 21 -2.28 7.66 -18.09
N HIS A 22 -1.62 7.65 -19.26
CA HIS A 22 -2.11 6.96 -20.45
C HIS A 22 -1.57 5.52 -20.41
N PHE A 23 -2.37 4.55 -19.95
CA PHE A 23 -2.10 3.14 -20.28
C PHE A 23 -2.64 2.89 -21.69
N THR A 24 -1.81 3.16 -22.71
CA THR A 24 -2.11 2.61 -24.05
C THR A 24 -1.72 1.15 -24.16
N ASP A 25 -0.81 0.66 -23.32
CA ASP A 25 -0.36 -0.72 -23.29
C ASP A 25 -0.22 -1.16 -21.83
N LEU A 26 -1.24 -1.83 -21.31
CA LEU A 26 -1.12 -2.56 -20.05
C LEU A 26 -0.07 -3.66 -20.30
N PRO A 27 1.17 -3.48 -19.83
CA PRO A 27 2.34 -3.96 -20.57
C PRO A 27 2.38 -5.49 -20.59
N ASP A 28 2.94 -6.06 -21.67
CA ASP A 28 3.30 -7.49 -21.84
C ASP A 28 4.15 -8.09 -20.70
N THR A 29 4.39 -7.34 -19.63
CA THR A 29 5.25 -7.65 -18.48
C THR A 29 4.47 -8.07 -17.23
N LEU A 30 3.14 -7.97 -17.19
CA LEU A 30 2.34 -8.55 -16.11
C LEU A 30 2.36 -10.08 -16.23
N GLN A 31 2.82 -10.77 -15.19
CA GLN A 31 3.06 -12.22 -15.20
C GLN A 31 1.94 -13.03 -14.51
N VAL A 32 0.76 -12.42 -14.38
CA VAL A 32 -0.38 -12.95 -13.65
C VAL A 32 -1.65 -12.69 -14.44
N ASP A 33 -2.55 -13.66 -14.42
CA ASP A 33 -3.82 -13.60 -15.14
C ASP A 33 -4.80 -12.68 -14.42
N LEU A 34 -5.42 -11.81 -15.21
CA LEU A 34 -6.48 -10.93 -14.74
C LEU A 34 -7.71 -11.74 -14.33
N ASP A 35 -8.43 -11.23 -13.34
CA ASP A 35 -9.67 -11.77 -12.76
C ASP A 35 -9.54 -13.20 -12.18
N THR A 36 -8.31 -13.70 -12.09
CA THR A 36 -7.99 -14.97 -11.41
C THR A 36 -7.81 -14.73 -9.92
N LYS A 37 -8.38 -15.63 -9.11
CA LYS A 37 -8.17 -15.67 -7.67
C LYS A 37 -6.94 -16.53 -7.37
N TYR A 38 -5.95 -15.91 -6.74
CA TYR A 38 -4.72 -16.56 -6.31
C TYR A 38 -4.77 -16.85 -4.82
N ALA A 39 -4.34 -18.05 -4.44
CA ALA A 39 -4.00 -18.36 -3.07
C ALA A 39 -2.66 -17.69 -2.75
N VAL A 40 -2.62 -16.89 -1.68
CA VAL A 40 -1.44 -16.13 -1.27
C VAL A 40 -1.18 -16.29 0.22
N HIS A 41 0.04 -15.99 0.67
CA HIS A 41 0.42 -16.04 2.08
C HIS A 41 0.95 -14.69 2.55
N TRP A 42 0.12 -13.66 2.35
CA TRP A 42 0.51 -12.28 2.60
C TRP A 42 0.24 -11.85 4.05
N SER A 43 1.25 -11.23 4.68
CA SER A 43 1.09 -10.47 5.91
C SER A 43 0.86 -9.00 5.57
N VAL A 44 -0.32 -8.48 5.90
CA VAL A 44 -0.70 -7.10 5.62
C VAL A 44 -0.70 -6.27 6.90
N ALA A 45 -0.06 -5.11 6.83
CA ALA A 45 -0.03 -4.14 7.91
C ALA A 45 -0.71 -2.83 7.48
N PHE A 46 -1.52 -2.29 8.37
CA PHE A 46 -2.14 -0.97 8.24
C PHE A 46 -1.67 -0.13 9.43
N THR A 47 -0.88 0.90 9.15
CA THR A 47 -0.25 1.72 10.19
C THR A 47 -0.61 3.19 9.99
N PRO A 48 -1.13 3.88 11.02
CA PRO A 48 -1.42 5.31 10.88
C PRO A 48 -0.13 6.11 10.67
N ILE A 49 -0.17 7.02 9.70
CA ILE A 49 0.87 8.00 9.47
C ILE A 49 0.72 9.11 10.50
N VAL A 50 1.85 9.56 11.04
CA VAL A 50 1.91 10.60 12.06
C VAL A 50 1.32 11.90 11.53
N SER A 51 0.36 12.47 12.26
CA SER A 51 -0.17 13.80 11.97
C SER A 51 0.81 14.89 12.43
N GLN A 52 0.85 16.00 11.71
CA GLN A 52 1.58 17.19 12.14
C GLN A 52 0.89 17.80 13.36
N GLY A 53 1.67 18.06 14.40
CA GLY A 53 1.18 18.69 15.61
C GLY A 53 2.31 18.98 16.58
N SER A 54 1.96 19.64 17.69
CA SER A 54 2.92 19.97 18.74
C SER A 54 3.57 18.74 19.39
N ALA A 55 2.86 17.61 19.41
CA ALA A 55 3.35 16.35 19.99
C ALA A 55 4.42 15.65 19.14
N THR A 56 4.59 16.03 17.88
CA THR A 56 5.43 15.33 16.89
C THR A 56 6.51 16.24 16.31
N MET A 57 6.82 17.35 16.99
CA MET A 57 7.81 18.33 16.53
C MET A 57 9.21 17.75 16.34
N GLU A 58 9.61 16.80 17.17
CA GLU A 58 10.91 16.12 17.05
C GLU A 58 11.05 15.30 15.77
N LEU A 59 9.93 14.94 15.12
CA LEU A 59 9.90 14.19 13.87
C LEU A 59 9.93 15.09 12.63
N LEU A 60 9.66 16.39 12.79
CA LEU A 60 9.62 17.34 11.67
C LEU A 60 11.01 17.58 11.07
N GLU A 61 12.04 17.70 11.90
CA GLU A 61 13.40 17.94 11.41
C GLU A 61 13.92 16.75 10.57
N PRO A 62 13.86 15.49 11.05
CA PRO A 62 14.18 14.33 10.21
C PRO A 62 13.37 14.28 8.90
N MET A 63 12.06 14.56 8.97
CA MET A 63 11.19 14.59 7.78
C MET A 63 11.64 15.64 6.78
N PHE A 64 11.91 16.86 7.23
CA PHE A 64 12.33 17.96 6.35
C PHE A 64 13.72 17.73 5.76
N ASN A 65 14.63 17.13 6.52
CA ASN A 65 15.94 16.76 6.02
C ASN A 65 15.84 15.69 4.92
N ALA A 66 14.98 14.69 5.07
CA ALA A 66 14.71 13.71 4.02
C ALA A 66 14.13 14.36 2.75
N VAL A 67 13.14 15.25 2.89
CA VAL A 67 12.54 15.97 1.76
C VAL A 67 13.56 16.81 1.01
N ARG A 68 14.45 17.50 1.72
CA ARG A 68 15.50 18.35 1.12
C ARG A 68 16.51 17.60 0.25
N LEU A 69 16.60 16.27 0.37
CA LEU A 69 17.44 15.46 -0.51
C LEU A 69 16.88 15.35 -1.94
N ILE A 70 15.58 15.65 -2.11
CA ILE A 70 14.88 15.56 -3.40
C ILE A 70 14.32 16.92 -3.83
N ASN A 71 13.82 17.70 -2.88
CA ASN A 71 13.20 18.99 -3.13
C ASN A 71 13.95 20.11 -2.39
N GLU A 72 14.72 20.89 -3.14
CA GLU A 72 15.51 22.03 -2.63
C GLU A 72 14.64 23.27 -2.33
N SER A 73 13.34 23.24 -2.65
CA SER A 73 12.43 24.35 -2.34
C SER A 73 12.28 24.54 -0.84
N GLU A 74 12.39 25.78 -0.39
CA GLU A 74 12.10 26.14 1.01
C GLU A 74 10.60 26.05 1.35
N ASN A 75 9.73 25.88 0.35
CA ASN A 75 8.26 25.96 0.49
C ASN A 75 7.53 24.66 0.12
N PHE A 76 8.09 23.48 0.38
CA PHE A 76 7.36 22.23 0.16
C PHE A 76 6.24 22.06 1.20
N GLN A 77 5.18 21.37 0.79
CA GLN A 77 4.07 21.02 1.66
C GLN A 77 4.04 19.50 1.83
N LEU A 78 3.87 19.07 3.06
CA LEU A 78 3.59 17.68 3.37
C LEU A 78 2.09 17.39 3.16
N THR A 79 1.76 16.15 2.84
CA THR A 79 0.41 15.75 2.45
C THR A 79 -0.55 15.76 3.63
N ALA A 80 -1.72 16.40 3.46
CA ALA A 80 -2.87 16.29 4.36
C ALA A 80 -2.57 16.50 5.86
N ASN A 81 -1.70 17.45 6.21
CA ASN A 81 -1.25 17.69 7.59
C ASN A 81 -0.66 16.44 8.27
N SER A 82 -0.02 15.56 7.50
CA SER A 82 0.67 14.38 8.00
C SER A 82 2.16 14.43 7.66
N LEU A 83 2.95 13.55 8.27
CA LEU A 83 4.36 13.33 7.93
C LEU A 83 4.44 12.34 6.78
N LEU A 84 3.86 12.73 5.64
CA LEU A 84 3.83 12.01 4.37
C LEU A 84 4.31 12.96 3.28
N TYR A 85 5.20 12.49 2.43
CA TYR A 85 5.70 13.21 1.28
C TYR A 85 5.69 12.32 0.04
N GLU A 86 5.29 12.93 -1.07
CA GLU A 86 5.20 12.31 -2.38
C GLU A 86 5.81 13.26 -3.40
N GLN A 87 6.67 12.72 -4.26
CA GLN A 87 7.31 13.50 -5.32
C GLN A 87 7.46 12.64 -6.56
N SER A 88 6.87 13.11 -7.66
CA SER A 88 7.05 12.51 -9.00
C SER A 88 8.30 13.04 -9.70
N ASN A 89 8.73 12.34 -10.75
CA ASN A 89 9.89 12.67 -11.58
C ASN A 89 11.22 12.69 -10.79
N CYS A 90 11.37 11.79 -9.81
CA CYS A 90 12.62 11.62 -9.09
C CYS A 90 13.65 10.86 -9.92
N THR A 91 14.90 11.34 -9.88
CA THR A 91 16.03 10.57 -10.41
C THR A 91 16.38 9.40 -9.50
N MET A 92 17.00 8.34 -10.06
CA MET A 92 17.48 7.20 -9.28
C MET A 92 18.46 7.64 -8.17
N GLU A 93 19.30 8.63 -8.43
CA GLU A 93 20.22 9.18 -7.43
C GLU A 93 19.47 9.78 -6.22
N GLN A 94 18.38 10.51 -6.47
CA GLN A 94 17.54 11.08 -5.40
C GLN A 94 16.85 9.98 -4.59
N ILE A 95 16.32 8.95 -5.25
CA ILE A 95 15.68 7.80 -4.59
C ILE A 95 16.68 7.09 -3.67
N VAL A 96 17.88 6.80 -4.16
CA VAL A 96 18.94 6.15 -3.38
C VAL A 96 19.35 7.02 -2.18
N LYS A 97 19.57 8.33 -2.39
CA LYS A 97 19.95 9.25 -1.29
C LYS A 97 18.91 9.29 -0.17
N VAL A 98 17.62 9.33 -0.52
CA VAL A 98 16.56 9.26 0.51
C VAL A 98 16.57 7.92 1.19
N GLY A 99 16.60 6.80 0.44
CA GLY A 99 16.64 5.46 1.04
C GLY A 99 17.79 5.29 2.03
N GLU A 100 19.00 5.73 1.68
CA GLU A 100 20.16 5.71 2.57
C GLU A 100 19.97 6.59 3.81
N TYR A 101 19.43 7.80 3.64
CA TYR A 101 19.17 8.71 4.74
C TYR A 101 18.16 8.13 5.75
N LEU A 102 17.04 7.59 5.25
CA LEU A 102 16.01 6.98 6.11
C LEU A 102 16.57 5.78 6.87
N HIS A 103 17.41 4.97 6.23
CA HIS A 103 18.08 3.82 6.86
C HIS A 103 19.07 4.23 7.95
N GLN A 104 19.82 5.33 7.73
CA GLN A 104 20.83 5.83 8.66
C GLN A 104 20.28 6.72 9.78
N THR A 105 19.03 7.15 9.66
CA THR A 105 18.38 8.08 10.60
C THR A 105 17.26 7.37 11.36
N PRO A 106 17.58 6.59 12.42
CA PRO A 106 16.56 5.92 13.21
C PRO A 106 15.67 6.95 13.92
N LEU A 107 14.37 6.67 13.96
CA LEU A 107 13.39 7.47 14.68
C LEU A 107 13.23 6.98 16.13
N PRO A 108 12.82 7.85 17.06
CA PRO A 108 12.48 7.41 18.40
C PRO A 108 11.29 6.45 18.37
N SER A 109 11.33 5.42 19.20
CA SER A 109 10.16 4.54 19.39
C SER A 109 8.97 5.38 19.88
N PRO A 110 7.75 5.18 19.32
CA PRO A 110 7.30 4.07 18.47
C PRO A 110 7.28 4.35 16.96
N TYR A 111 8.02 5.35 16.48
CA TYR A 111 7.92 5.81 15.10
C TYR A 111 8.87 5.07 14.17
N GLU A 112 8.42 4.85 12.94
CA GLU A 112 9.20 4.19 11.89
C GLU A 112 9.07 4.92 10.55
N TRP A 113 10.12 4.85 9.74
CA TRP A 113 10.08 5.25 8.35
C TRP A 113 9.34 4.20 7.51
N PHE A 114 8.69 4.65 6.45
CA PHE A 114 8.36 3.81 5.31
C PHE A 114 8.81 4.52 4.02
N LEU A 115 9.07 3.71 3.00
CA LEU A 115 9.48 4.17 1.67
C LEU A 115 8.85 3.25 0.62
N GLY A 116 8.32 3.84 -0.44
CA GLY A 116 7.81 3.12 -1.60
C GLY A 116 8.00 3.90 -2.90
N LEU A 117 7.83 3.19 -4.00
CA LEU A 117 7.84 3.71 -5.36
C LEU A 117 6.47 3.41 -5.98
N GLN A 118 5.85 4.39 -6.64
CA GLN A 118 4.58 4.20 -7.35
C GLN A 118 4.80 3.74 -8.80
N ASN A 119 3.69 3.54 -9.51
CA ASN A 119 3.56 2.87 -10.81
C ASN A 119 4.41 3.43 -11.97
N ASP A 120 4.91 4.66 -11.87
CA ASP A 120 5.75 5.32 -12.87
C ASP A 120 7.25 5.10 -12.62
N ASP A 121 7.63 4.34 -11.59
CA ASP A 121 9.00 4.04 -11.14
C ASP A 121 9.85 5.29 -10.79
N ASP A 122 9.29 6.50 -10.92
CA ASP A 122 9.93 7.77 -10.61
C ASP A 122 9.15 8.62 -9.58
N THR A 123 7.98 8.17 -9.13
CA THR A 123 7.29 8.73 -7.96
C THR A 123 7.69 8.03 -6.68
N ILE A 124 8.39 8.75 -5.81
CA ILE A 124 8.74 8.30 -4.46
C ILE A 124 7.66 8.70 -3.45
N VAL A 125 7.35 7.81 -2.52
CA VAL A 125 6.50 8.09 -1.37
C VAL A 125 7.23 7.66 -0.11
N PHE A 126 7.33 8.55 0.87
CA PHE A 126 7.87 8.21 2.18
C PHE A 126 7.23 9.03 3.27
N GLY A 127 7.38 8.56 4.50
CA GLY A 127 6.82 9.24 5.65
C GLY A 127 7.10 8.52 6.95
N ILE A 128 6.49 9.02 8.01
CA ILE A 128 6.66 8.51 9.37
C ILE A 128 5.35 7.89 9.84
N LYS A 129 5.38 6.61 10.20
CA LYS A 129 4.25 5.86 10.75
C LYS A 129 4.39 5.69 12.26
N ASP A 130 3.26 5.66 12.97
CA ASP A 130 3.18 5.38 14.40
C ASP A 130 2.80 3.91 14.59
N THR A 131 3.74 3.10 15.08
CA THR A 131 3.56 1.64 15.19
C THR A 131 2.75 1.20 16.40
N THR A 132 2.32 2.12 17.28
CA THR A 132 1.52 1.76 18.46
C THR A 132 0.15 1.19 18.13
N GLU A 133 -0.44 1.60 17.01
CA GLU A 133 -1.77 1.20 16.59
C GLU A 133 -1.77 0.36 15.31
N THR A 134 -0.65 -0.26 14.94
CA THR A 134 -0.59 -1.11 13.73
C THR A 134 -1.63 -2.23 13.79
N PHE A 135 -2.48 -2.29 12.77
CA PHE A 135 -3.35 -3.43 12.54
C PHE A 135 -2.64 -4.43 11.61
N LEU A 136 -2.63 -5.70 12.01
CA LEU A 136 -2.00 -6.80 11.27
C LEU A 136 -3.04 -7.86 10.92
N ALA A 137 -2.96 -8.38 9.70
CA ALA A 137 -3.79 -9.49 9.24
C ALA A 137 -3.05 -10.35 8.21
N ASN A 138 -3.44 -11.62 8.12
CA ASN A 138 -3.01 -12.49 7.04
C ASN A 138 -4.08 -12.51 5.95
N VAL A 139 -3.64 -12.49 4.70
CA VAL A 139 -4.48 -12.56 3.52
C VAL A 139 -4.19 -13.88 2.81
N ALA A 140 -5.26 -14.61 2.49
CA ALA A 140 -5.20 -15.92 1.85
C ALA A 140 -5.62 -15.90 0.38
N GLU A 141 -6.32 -14.85 -0.05
CA GLU A 141 -6.82 -14.72 -1.42
C GLU A 141 -6.60 -13.29 -1.92
N ALA A 142 -6.05 -13.17 -3.14
CA ALA A 142 -5.91 -11.92 -3.86
C ALA A 142 -6.22 -12.12 -5.35
N SER A 143 -6.61 -11.03 -6.02
CA SER A 143 -6.92 -11.01 -7.44
C SER A 143 -6.51 -9.67 -8.04
N ILE A 144 -6.33 -9.64 -9.36
CA ILE A 144 -6.00 -8.41 -10.08
C ILE A 144 -7.05 -8.22 -11.16
N HIS A 145 -7.61 -7.03 -11.25
CA HIS A 145 -8.46 -6.64 -12.38
C HIS A 145 -7.98 -5.32 -12.95
N ILE A 146 -8.48 -4.96 -14.12
CA ILE A 146 -8.21 -3.65 -14.74
C ILE A 146 -9.39 -2.74 -14.48
N GLU A 147 -9.12 -1.55 -13.97
CA GLU A 147 -10.14 -0.52 -13.74
C GLU A 147 -10.13 0.51 -14.88
N PRO A 148 -11.11 0.44 -15.81
CA PRO A 148 -11.15 1.32 -16.97
C PRO A 148 -11.40 2.79 -16.59
N LEU A 149 -12.10 3.04 -15.48
CA LEU A 149 -12.46 4.39 -15.05
C LEU A 149 -11.25 5.23 -14.61
N TYR A 150 -10.16 4.56 -14.22
CA TYR A 150 -8.89 5.22 -13.84
C TYR A 150 -7.81 5.09 -14.92
N GLY A 151 -8.23 4.90 -16.18
CA GLY A 151 -7.32 4.88 -17.32
C GLY A 151 -6.67 3.51 -17.56
N ASN A 152 -7.39 2.42 -17.28
CA ASN A 152 -6.92 1.05 -17.40
C ASN A 152 -5.70 0.75 -16.52
N ILE A 153 -5.81 1.02 -15.22
CA ILE A 153 -4.75 0.67 -14.25
C ILE A 153 -4.99 -0.74 -13.69
N PRO A 154 -3.94 -1.49 -13.32
CA PRO A 154 -4.10 -2.69 -12.52
C PRO A 154 -4.57 -2.32 -11.11
N VAL A 155 -5.61 -3.01 -10.64
CA VAL A 155 -6.13 -2.91 -9.28
C VAL A 155 -6.01 -4.26 -8.62
N VAL A 156 -5.27 -4.31 -7.51
CA VAL A 156 -5.13 -5.53 -6.73
C VAL A 156 -6.18 -5.53 -5.63
N GLY A 157 -7.10 -6.47 -5.70
CA GLY A 157 -8.11 -6.74 -4.68
C GLY A 157 -7.66 -7.87 -3.76
N PHE A 158 -7.87 -7.71 -2.46
CA PHE A 158 -7.68 -8.79 -1.49
C PHE A 158 -8.67 -8.69 -0.34
N ARG A 159 -8.79 -9.77 0.44
CA ARG A 159 -9.72 -9.83 1.58
C ARG A 159 -9.03 -10.22 2.87
N LEU A 160 -9.42 -9.56 3.96
CA LEU A 160 -9.08 -9.93 5.34
C LEU A 160 -9.95 -11.08 5.87
N ASP A 161 -11.00 -11.44 5.13
CA ASP A 161 -12.00 -12.44 5.47
C ASP A 161 -12.34 -13.35 4.28
N ASN A 162 -13.13 -14.39 4.53
CA ASN A 162 -13.64 -15.29 3.49
C ASN A 162 -15.02 -14.86 2.94
N GLY A 163 -15.36 -13.57 2.98
CA GLY A 163 -16.64 -13.04 2.52
C GLY A 163 -17.68 -12.79 3.61
N GLU A 164 -17.43 -13.26 4.83
CA GLU A 164 -18.34 -13.14 5.98
C GLU A 164 -17.69 -12.32 7.10
N PRO A 165 -18.46 -11.56 7.90
CA PRO A 165 -17.94 -10.85 9.06
C PRO A 165 -17.28 -11.80 10.06
N THR A 166 -16.09 -11.42 10.54
CA THR A 166 -15.26 -12.19 11.46
C THR A 166 -14.72 -11.27 12.57
N GLU A 167 -14.04 -11.84 13.57
CA GLU A 167 -13.35 -11.03 14.58
C GLU A 167 -12.28 -10.13 13.96
N ILE A 168 -11.63 -10.56 12.86
CA ILE A 168 -10.62 -9.75 12.17
C ILE A 168 -11.25 -8.54 11.46
N THR A 169 -12.41 -8.70 10.81
CA THR A 169 -13.12 -7.55 10.18
C THR A 169 -13.68 -6.59 11.21
N LYS A 170 -14.11 -7.09 12.38
CA LYS A 170 -14.53 -6.26 13.49
C LYS A 170 -13.34 -5.47 14.08
N ALA A 171 -12.20 -6.12 14.29
CA ALA A 171 -10.99 -5.45 14.74
C ALA A 171 -10.50 -4.41 13.73
N PHE A 172 -10.61 -4.70 12.43
CA PHE A 172 -10.29 -3.75 11.36
C PHE A 172 -11.25 -2.55 11.35
N LYS A 173 -12.55 -2.79 11.53
CA LYS A 173 -13.55 -1.73 11.71
C LYS A 173 -13.19 -0.83 12.89
N ASP A 174 -12.88 -1.41 14.04
CA ASP A 174 -12.50 -0.65 15.23
C ASP A 174 -11.21 0.15 15.01
N PHE A 175 -10.23 -0.41 14.28
CA PHE A 175 -9.01 0.29 13.86
C PHE A 175 -9.32 1.49 12.96
N THR A 176 -10.10 1.32 11.90
CA THR A 176 -10.44 2.40 10.96
C THR A 176 -11.26 3.50 11.63
N GLN A 177 -12.13 3.15 12.58
CA GLN A 177 -12.89 4.11 13.37
C GLN A 177 -12.00 5.00 14.26
N ARG A 178 -10.96 4.44 14.88
CA ARG A 178 -10.02 5.21 15.69
C ARG A 178 -9.10 6.11 14.86
N ASN A 179 -8.87 5.74 13.60
CA ASN A 179 -7.93 6.41 12.70
C ASN A 179 -8.58 7.16 11.54
N LEU A 180 -9.86 7.54 11.69
CA LEU A 180 -10.55 8.41 10.74
C LEU A 180 -9.75 9.71 10.49
N PHE A 181 -9.75 10.14 9.23
CA PHE A 181 -9.07 11.31 8.70
C PHE A 181 -7.54 11.27 8.75
N LYS A 182 -6.94 10.15 9.17
CA LYS A 182 -5.49 9.94 9.07
C LYS A 182 -5.15 9.23 7.77
N ALA A 183 -3.95 9.51 7.26
CA ALA A 183 -3.34 8.69 6.23
C ALA A 183 -2.85 7.37 6.83
N ILE A 184 -3.02 6.25 6.12
CA ILE A 184 -2.69 4.90 6.58
C ILE A 184 -1.69 4.27 5.62
N ALA A 185 -0.45 4.10 6.08
CA ALA A 185 0.55 3.31 5.36
C ALA A 185 0.11 1.85 5.34
N THR A 186 -0.09 1.31 4.15
CA THR A 186 -0.44 -0.09 3.91
C THR A 186 0.79 -0.80 3.37
N GLU A 187 1.18 -1.89 4.02
CA GLU A 187 2.32 -2.72 3.63
C GLU A 187 1.88 -4.16 3.44
N ILE A 188 2.41 -4.84 2.42
CA ILE A 188 2.23 -6.28 2.22
C ILE A 188 3.61 -6.92 2.27
N ASN A 189 3.81 -7.89 3.16
CA ASN A 189 5.10 -8.56 3.38
C ASN A 189 6.26 -7.58 3.66
N GLY A 190 5.94 -6.42 4.26
CA GLY A 190 6.90 -5.34 4.55
C GLY A 190 7.17 -4.39 3.38
N ASP A 191 6.64 -4.64 2.19
CA ASP A 191 6.74 -3.72 1.06
C ASP A 191 5.59 -2.70 1.11
N PHE A 192 5.91 -1.41 0.98
CA PHE A 192 4.91 -0.33 0.95
C PHE A 192 4.04 -0.42 -0.31
N ILE A 193 2.73 -0.26 -0.12
CA ILE A 193 1.73 -0.37 -1.18
C ILE A 193 1.07 0.98 -1.48
N MET A 194 0.56 1.66 -0.45
CA MET A 194 -0.19 2.91 -0.57
C MET A 194 -0.39 3.59 0.78
N ALA A 195 -0.76 4.87 0.74
CA ALA A 195 -1.06 5.68 1.93
C ALA A 195 -2.41 6.43 1.86
N PRO A 196 -3.58 5.75 1.70
CA PRO A 196 -4.89 6.39 1.73
C PRO A 196 -5.12 7.26 2.95
N THR A 197 -5.81 8.39 2.78
CA THR A 197 -6.54 9.01 3.90
C THR A 197 -7.85 8.27 4.15
N LEU A 198 -8.06 7.81 5.39
CA LEU A 198 -9.32 7.17 5.79
C LEU A 198 -10.43 8.22 5.92
N ASN A 199 -11.36 8.23 4.95
CA ASN A 199 -12.49 9.15 4.98
C ASN A 199 -13.75 8.55 5.62
N ASN A 200 -13.82 7.22 5.74
CA ASN A 200 -14.97 6.49 6.28
C ASN A 200 -14.49 5.28 7.11
N VAL A 201 -15.37 4.82 8.01
CA VAL A 201 -15.17 3.55 8.72
C VAL A 201 -15.39 2.41 7.72
N ILE A 202 -14.48 1.44 7.71
CA ILE A 202 -14.59 0.26 6.84
C ILE A 202 -15.25 -0.86 7.63
N GLU A 203 -16.39 -1.35 7.16
CA GLU A 203 -17.16 -2.38 7.86
C GLU A 203 -16.90 -3.82 7.36
N GLY A 204 -16.31 -3.96 6.17
CA GLY A 204 -15.97 -5.24 5.55
C GLY A 204 -14.46 -5.49 5.47
N GLY A 205 -14.07 -6.70 5.03
CA GLY A 205 -12.66 -7.06 4.85
C GLY A 205 -12.13 -6.90 3.43
N ALA A 206 -12.87 -6.32 2.47
CA ALA A 206 -12.40 -6.14 1.09
C ALA A 206 -11.55 -4.87 0.96
N ILE A 207 -10.35 -5.00 0.41
CA ILE A 207 -9.44 -3.89 0.13
C ILE A 207 -9.01 -3.94 -1.33
N GLU A 208 -8.91 -2.76 -1.94
CA GLU A 208 -8.38 -2.55 -3.28
C GLU A 208 -7.20 -1.58 -3.24
N ALA A 209 -6.13 -1.94 -3.93
CA ALA A 209 -4.92 -1.15 -4.06
C ALA A 209 -4.70 -0.76 -5.53
N THR A 210 -4.60 0.54 -5.79
CA THR A 210 -4.53 1.14 -7.14
C THR A 210 -3.14 1.65 -7.52
N SER A 211 -2.17 1.62 -6.58
CA SER A 211 -0.87 2.28 -6.71
C SER A 211 0.32 1.31 -6.73
N MET A 212 0.09 0.03 -7.05
CA MET A 212 1.16 -0.96 -7.15
C MET A 212 1.75 -1.06 -8.55
N SER A 213 3.08 -0.92 -8.64
CA SER A 213 3.79 -1.08 -9.90
C SER A 213 3.75 -2.53 -10.37
N VAL A 214 3.80 -2.77 -11.68
CA VAL A 214 3.81 -4.14 -12.25
C VAL A 214 4.94 -5.00 -11.67
N PRO A 215 6.19 -4.50 -11.47
CA PRO A 215 7.23 -5.25 -10.78
C PRO A 215 6.85 -5.67 -9.36
N LEU A 216 6.19 -4.80 -8.59
CA LEU A 216 5.73 -5.12 -7.24
C LEU A 216 4.59 -6.15 -7.25
N ILE A 217 3.63 -6.02 -8.16
CA ILE A 217 2.55 -6.99 -8.36
C ILE A 217 3.15 -8.36 -8.67
N ASN A 218 4.02 -8.45 -9.68
CA ASN A 218 4.68 -9.71 -10.04
C ASN A 218 5.45 -10.29 -8.83
N LYS A 219 6.21 -9.46 -8.11
CA LYS A 219 6.94 -9.90 -6.91
C LYS A 219 6.00 -10.49 -5.84
N LEU A 220 4.85 -9.86 -5.57
CA LEU A 220 3.93 -10.29 -4.53
C LEU A 220 3.17 -11.57 -4.88
N PHE A 221 2.75 -11.72 -6.14
CA PHE A 221 2.01 -12.90 -6.59
C PHE A 221 2.90 -14.10 -6.92
N LEU A 222 4.12 -13.87 -7.44
CA LEU A 222 5.03 -14.95 -7.84
C LEU A 222 5.89 -15.48 -6.69
N ARG A 223 6.09 -14.70 -5.61
CA ARG A 223 6.88 -15.16 -4.44
C ARG A 223 6.28 -16.38 -3.73
N ASP A 224 4.98 -16.62 -3.89
CA ASP A 224 4.25 -17.70 -3.24
C ASP A 224 3.95 -18.88 -4.19
N ILE A 225 4.49 -18.86 -5.42
CA ILE A 225 4.48 -20.04 -6.31
C ILE A 225 5.67 -20.89 -5.92
N GLU A 226 5.52 -21.79 -4.94
CA GLU A 226 6.45 -22.92 -4.80
C GLU A 226 6.57 -23.60 -6.18
N PRO A 227 7.79 -23.95 -6.66
CA PRO A 227 7.86 -24.87 -7.77
C PRO A 227 7.11 -26.13 -7.36
N GLU A 228 6.13 -26.57 -8.15
CA GLU A 228 5.64 -27.94 -8.04
C GLU A 228 6.88 -28.84 -8.04
N ILE A 229 7.13 -29.51 -6.92
CA ILE A 229 8.14 -30.54 -6.89
C ILE A 229 7.59 -31.61 -7.83
N GLU A 230 8.09 -31.65 -9.07
CA GLU A 230 7.89 -32.80 -9.93
C GLU A 230 8.32 -34.01 -9.10
N GLU A 231 7.36 -34.85 -8.70
CA GLU A 231 7.66 -36.19 -8.20
C GLU A 231 8.43 -36.88 -9.33
N VAL A 232 9.76 -36.89 -9.20
CA VAL A 232 10.60 -37.79 -9.97
C VAL A 232 10.18 -39.18 -9.52
N VAL A 233 9.28 -39.79 -10.29
CA VAL A 233 9.00 -41.21 -10.23
C VAL A 233 10.32 -41.89 -10.61
N ILE A 234 11.09 -42.25 -9.59
CA ILE A 234 12.21 -43.18 -9.75
C ILE A 234 11.55 -44.51 -10.11
N MET A 235 11.50 -44.81 -11.41
CA MET A 235 11.26 -46.16 -11.87
C MET A 235 12.52 -46.97 -11.56
N ASP A 236 12.47 -47.73 -10.47
CA ASP A 236 13.42 -48.81 -10.24
C ASP A 236 13.09 -49.96 -11.21
N GLU A 237 14.10 -50.25 -12.04
CA GLU A 237 14.38 -51.43 -12.91
C GLU A 237 13.40 -51.83 -14.02
#